data_AF-A0A2W6YJB8-F1
#
_entry.id   AF-A0A2W6YJB8-F1
#
_cell.length_a   1.000
_cell.length_b   1.000
_cell.length_c   1.000
_cell.angle_alpha   90.00
_cell.angle_beta   90.00
_cell.angle_gamma   90.00
#
_symmetry.space_group_name_H-M   'P 1'
#
loop_
_entity.id
_entity.type
_entity.pdbx_description
1 polymer ?
#
loop_
_entity_poly.entity_id
_entity_poly.type
_entity_poly.pdbx_seq_one_letter_code
_entity_poly.pdbx_strand_id
1 'polypeptide(L)'
;MKHYTDIKDFYNLFEAVQKAEIFDDQKTIVDAIPLFPITEIEKRYLDEKNQPDFDLKSFVLQNFSLEQSSERADDIVENKIPIKEHIEKLWNQLARTAYENKGTLLQLPKPYIVPGGRFIEFFYWDSYFVMLGLQVSGNIKMMKNIVENCSYLIMNFGFVPNGSRSYFLTRSQPPYFSLMLDLIYESTKDEKIYSQYFKTLEKEYQFWMSGIENLEKGKAIKRVLKTNEGDILNRYYDDENLPRPESYLIDVKDSENSRNPEFYRHIRAACESGWDFSSRWFEDGENIETIYTLELAQVDVNCLLWHLETTLAKSARINKNFDLEEKYKSLSDKRKSNIEKYFWDEESKIYRDYNFIKNKQTQSEHIASLYPSFLGLSSNQQAEEMSQRISEKFLHSGGLVTTTKQTGQQWDFPNAWAPNQWIGYVAMKNYGFDDLAQQIKNNWSGNVERVYNNTGKLMEKYNAVDIKSIAGGGEYPNQDGFGWTNGVYLKMNN
;
A
#
# COMPACT_ATOMS: atom_id res chain seq x y z
N MET A 1 -8.61 21.12 -18.86
CA MET A 1 -9.00 21.69 -17.55
C MET A 1 -9.03 20.52 -16.58
N LYS A 2 -8.53 20.64 -15.34
CA LYS A 2 -8.69 19.54 -14.35
C LYS A 2 -10.18 19.35 -14.10
N HIS A 3 -10.69 18.13 -14.23
CA HIS A 3 -12.11 17.81 -14.03
C HIS A 3 -12.39 17.18 -12.65
N TYR A 4 -11.46 17.33 -11.71
CA TYR A 4 -11.57 16.84 -10.33
C TYR A 4 -11.25 17.98 -9.35
N THR A 5 -11.75 17.88 -8.13
CA THR A 5 -11.50 18.83 -7.04
C THR A 5 -10.07 18.68 -6.51
N ASP A 6 -9.34 19.78 -6.41
CA ASP A 6 -8.04 19.86 -5.73
C ASP A 6 -8.24 20.54 -4.36
N ILE A 7 -7.68 19.98 -3.29
CA ILE A 7 -7.83 20.54 -1.93
C ILE A 7 -7.31 21.98 -1.87
N LYS A 8 -6.32 22.31 -2.72
CA LYS A 8 -5.76 23.67 -2.84
C LYS A 8 -6.79 24.71 -3.29
N ASP A 9 -7.86 24.30 -3.97
CA ASP A 9 -8.88 25.21 -4.49
C ASP A 9 -9.87 25.68 -3.40
N PHE A 10 -9.89 25.05 -2.22
CA PHE A 10 -10.73 25.43 -1.09
C PHE A 10 -10.01 25.29 0.26
N TYR A 11 -8.71 25.60 0.28
CA TYR A 11 -7.85 25.30 1.43
C TYR A 11 -8.33 25.96 2.73
N ASN A 12 -8.89 27.18 2.70
CA ASN A 12 -9.32 27.84 3.94
C ASN A 12 -10.55 27.16 4.55
N LEU A 13 -11.51 26.76 3.72
CA LEU A 13 -12.67 25.98 4.20
C LEU A 13 -12.22 24.60 4.69
N PHE A 14 -11.39 23.92 3.90
CA PHE A 14 -10.83 22.61 4.26
C PHE A 14 -10.13 22.65 5.63
N GLU A 15 -9.21 23.58 5.83
CA GLU A 15 -8.45 23.71 7.07
C GLU A 15 -9.37 24.01 8.26
N ALA A 16 -10.36 24.89 8.08
CA ALA A 16 -11.32 25.20 9.13
C ALA A 16 -12.18 24.00 9.51
N VAL A 17 -12.64 23.22 8.53
CA VAL A 17 -13.41 21.98 8.79
C VAL A 17 -12.57 20.96 9.54
N GLN A 18 -11.30 20.77 9.15
CA GLN A 18 -10.42 19.82 9.84
C GLN A 18 -10.11 20.24 11.27
N LYS A 19 -9.82 21.53 11.52
CA LYS A 19 -9.50 22.04 12.86
C LYS A 19 -10.71 22.13 13.78
N ALA A 20 -11.91 22.29 13.22
CA ALA A 20 -13.14 22.36 14.00
C ALA A 20 -13.67 20.98 14.42
N GLU A 21 -13.09 19.88 13.89
CA GLU A 21 -13.45 18.49 14.23
C GLU A 21 -14.99 18.25 14.15
N ILE A 22 -15.67 18.85 13.17
CA ILE A 22 -17.14 18.77 13.02
C ILE A 22 -17.63 17.41 12.50
N PHE A 23 -16.70 16.56 12.06
CA PHE A 23 -16.88 15.17 11.63
C PHE A 23 -15.88 14.27 12.37
N ASP A 24 -16.29 13.04 12.69
CA ASP A 24 -15.48 12.09 13.46
C ASP A 24 -14.26 11.55 12.68
N ASP A 25 -14.32 11.52 11.34
CA ASP A 25 -13.23 11.09 10.46
C ASP A 25 -12.76 12.25 9.56
N GLN A 26 -11.47 12.54 9.59
CA GLN A 26 -10.82 13.59 8.78
C GLN A 26 -10.92 13.35 7.27
N LYS A 27 -11.20 12.12 6.84
CA LYS A 27 -11.41 11.80 5.41
C LYS A 27 -12.77 12.28 4.89
N THR A 28 -13.72 12.58 5.77
CA THR A 28 -15.10 12.95 5.40
C THR A 28 -15.15 14.14 4.45
N ILE A 29 -14.43 15.24 4.76
CA ILE A 29 -14.48 16.46 3.94
C ILE A 29 -13.70 16.33 2.64
N VAL A 30 -12.61 15.56 2.62
CA VAL A 30 -11.80 15.37 1.41
C VAL A 30 -12.46 14.41 0.43
N ASP A 31 -13.37 13.56 0.89
CA ASP A 31 -14.20 12.70 0.03
C ASP A 31 -15.50 13.37 -0.43
N ALA A 32 -15.90 14.46 0.23
CA ALA A 32 -17.15 15.15 -0.02
C ALA A 32 -17.23 15.69 -1.45
N ILE A 33 -18.43 15.61 -2.03
CA ILE A 33 -18.67 16.03 -3.41
C ILE A 33 -19.25 17.44 -3.38
N PRO A 34 -18.59 18.44 -3.98
CA PRO A 34 -19.12 19.79 -4.00
C PRO A 34 -20.39 19.85 -4.87
N LEU A 35 -21.44 20.50 -4.36
CA LEU A 35 -22.72 20.71 -5.06
C LEU A 35 -22.68 21.89 -6.04
N PHE A 36 -21.68 22.76 -5.88
CA PHE A 36 -21.41 23.94 -6.70
C PHE A 36 -19.93 23.95 -7.11
N PRO A 37 -19.49 24.79 -8.07
CA PRO A 37 -18.07 24.95 -8.38
C PRO A 37 -17.26 25.21 -7.10
N ILE A 38 -16.18 24.44 -6.88
CA ILE A 38 -15.45 24.47 -5.60
C ILE A 38 -14.90 25.85 -5.24
N THR A 39 -14.46 26.61 -6.25
CA THR A 39 -13.99 27.99 -6.10
C THR A 39 -15.09 28.97 -5.70
N GLU A 40 -16.35 28.69 -6.07
CA GLU A 40 -17.51 29.46 -5.62
C GLU A 40 -17.83 29.15 -4.15
N ILE A 41 -17.75 27.88 -3.74
CA ILE A 41 -17.94 27.46 -2.35
C ILE A 41 -16.90 28.11 -1.44
N GLU A 42 -15.61 28.06 -1.81
CA GLU A 42 -14.52 28.70 -1.06
C GLU A 42 -14.76 30.21 -0.94
N LYS A 43 -15.18 30.87 -2.02
CA LYS A 43 -15.49 32.31 -1.99
C LYS A 43 -16.64 32.61 -1.01
N ARG A 44 -17.75 31.87 -1.09
CA ARG A 44 -18.90 32.03 -0.16
C ARG A 44 -18.45 31.84 1.28
N TYR A 45 -17.63 30.82 1.55
CA TYR A 45 -17.08 30.59 2.89
C TYR A 45 -16.28 31.81 3.38
N LEU A 46 -15.39 32.36 2.55
CA LEU A 46 -14.59 33.53 2.93
C LEU A 46 -15.43 34.78 3.21
N ASP A 47 -16.55 34.96 2.49
CA ASP A 47 -17.49 36.07 2.66
C ASP A 47 -18.38 35.90 3.91
N GLU A 48 -18.74 34.67 4.26
CA GLU A 48 -19.72 34.35 5.32
C GLU A 48 -19.09 34.00 6.68
N LYS A 49 -17.84 33.50 6.73
CA LYS A 49 -17.23 32.92 7.95
C LYS A 49 -17.16 33.83 9.17
N ASN A 50 -17.26 35.14 8.99
CA ASN A 50 -17.20 36.13 10.08
C ASN A 50 -18.59 36.67 10.47
N GLN A 51 -19.67 36.17 9.86
CA GLN A 51 -21.03 36.59 10.20
C GLN A 51 -21.44 36.01 11.56
N PRO A 52 -22.21 36.76 12.39
CA PRO A 52 -22.59 36.30 13.73
C PRO A 52 -23.33 34.96 13.78
N ASP A 53 -24.13 34.66 12.74
CA ASP A 53 -24.96 33.45 12.67
C ASP A 53 -24.33 32.33 11.82
N PHE A 54 -23.04 32.43 11.47
CA PHE A 54 -22.35 31.43 10.66
C PHE A 54 -22.14 30.13 11.44
N ASP A 55 -22.67 29.02 10.92
CA ASP A 55 -22.39 27.66 11.40
C ASP A 55 -21.66 26.85 10.33
N LEU A 56 -20.40 26.47 10.63
CA LEU A 56 -19.53 25.77 9.69
C LEU A 56 -20.11 24.42 9.23
N LYS A 57 -20.73 23.68 10.14
CA LYS A 57 -21.30 22.36 9.82
C LYS A 57 -22.48 22.50 8.87
N SER A 58 -23.39 23.43 9.13
CA SER A 58 -24.51 23.75 8.24
C SER A 58 -24.01 24.25 6.88
N PHE A 59 -22.98 25.09 6.85
CA PHE A 59 -22.37 25.55 5.60
C PHE A 59 -21.85 24.38 4.76
N VAL A 60 -21.12 23.42 5.37
CA VAL A 60 -20.64 22.23 4.66
C VAL A 60 -21.80 21.38 4.14
N LEU A 61 -22.80 21.09 4.97
CA LEU A 61 -23.95 20.25 4.57
C LEU A 61 -24.81 20.87 3.46
N GLN A 62 -24.78 22.20 3.31
CA GLN A 62 -25.49 22.90 2.24
C GLN A 62 -24.69 22.97 0.92
N ASN A 63 -23.35 22.88 0.99
CA ASN A 63 -22.47 23.03 -0.16
C ASN A 63 -21.85 21.72 -0.65
N PHE A 64 -21.93 20.65 0.13
CA PHE A 64 -21.35 19.34 -0.19
C PHE A 64 -22.35 18.20 0.02
N SER A 65 -22.32 17.22 -0.88
CA SER A 65 -22.87 15.90 -0.64
C SER A 65 -21.81 15.05 0.03
N LEU A 66 -22.04 14.67 1.28
CA LEU A 66 -21.25 13.64 1.95
C LEU A 66 -21.68 12.29 1.38
N GLU A 67 -20.75 11.53 0.79
CA GLU A 67 -21.07 10.15 0.43
C GLU A 67 -21.36 9.39 1.73
N GLN A 68 -22.61 8.94 1.90
CA GLN A 68 -22.92 7.97 2.93
C GLN A 68 -22.11 6.73 2.57
N SER A 69 -21.29 6.22 3.51
CA SER A 69 -20.75 4.88 3.39
C SER A 69 -21.94 3.97 3.08
N SER A 70 -21.95 3.43 1.86
CA SER A 70 -23.00 2.52 1.39
C SER A 70 -23.24 1.51 2.50
N GLU A 71 -24.49 1.46 2.99
CA GLU A 71 -25.05 0.58 4.02
C GLU A 71 -24.00 -0.23 4.78
N ARG A 72 -23.80 0.10 6.06
CA ARG A 72 -23.06 -0.74 6.98
C ARG A 72 -23.42 -2.19 6.67
N ALA A 73 -22.42 -3.07 6.57
CA ALA A 73 -22.64 -4.52 6.51
C ALA A 73 -23.22 -5.06 7.84
N ASP A 74 -24.18 -4.34 8.42
CA ASP A 74 -24.90 -4.62 9.64
C ASP A 74 -26.17 -5.43 9.35
N ASP A 75 -26.64 -5.47 8.09
CA ASP A 75 -27.89 -6.15 7.69
C ASP A 75 -27.72 -7.62 7.25
N ILE A 76 -26.54 -8.23 7.43
CA ILE A 76 -26.36 -9.69 7.22
C ILE A 76 -26.04 -10.35 8.56
N VAL A 77 -26.99 -10.29 9.49
CA VAL A 77 -27.06 -11.23 10.64
C VAL A 77 -28.25 -12.18 10.45
N GLU A 78 -28.51 -12.62 9.22
CA GLU A 78 -29.38 -13.77 8.96
C GLU A 78 -28.55 -14.93 8.40
N ASN A 79 -28.27 -15.88 9.29
CA ASN A 79 -27.53 -17.13 9.11
C ASN A 79 -26.07 -16.98 8.63
N LYS A 80 -25.11 -17.20 9.54
CA LYS A 80 -23.68 -17.29 9.22
C LYS A 80 -23.45 -18.39 8.17
N ILE A 81 -23.25 -17.97 6.93
CA ILE A 81 -22.86 -18.85 5.81
C ILE A 81 -21.37 -19.22 5.92
N PRO A 82 -20.92 -20.30 5.26
CA PRO A 82 -19.49 -20.63 5.19
C PRO A 82 -18.66 -19.44 4.68
N ILE A 83 -17.48 -19.21 5.27
CA ILE A 83 -16.64 -18.04 4.99
C ILE A 83 -16.31 -17.85 3.51
N LYS A 84 -16.08 -18.94 2.76
CA LYS A 84 -15.86 -18.87 1.31
C LYS A 84 -17.09 -18.32 0.57
N GLU A 85 -18.29 -18.77 0.94
CA GLU A 85 -19.55 -18.24 0.37
C GLU A 85 -19.76 -16.77 0.73
N HIS A 86 -19.41 -16.37 1.95
CA HIS A 86 -19.43 -14.97 2.37
C HIS A 86 -18.51 -14.09 1.52
N ILE A 87 -17.27 -14.52 1.32
CA ILE A 87 -16.31 -13.79 0.48
C ILE A 87 -16.82 -13.65 -0.96
N GLU A 88 -17.39 -14.69 -1.56
CA GLU A 88 -17.96 -14.62 -2.91
C GLU A 88 -19.08 -13.56 -3.02
N LYS A 89 -19.92 -13.44 -1.99
CA LYS A 89 -20.95 -12.38 -1.93
C LYS A 89 -20.33 -10.99 -1.76
N LEU A 90 -19.28 -10.88 -0.94
CA LEU A 90 -18.59 -9.62 -0.69
C LEU A 90 -17.93 -9.04 -1.94
N TRP A 91 -17.48 -9.85 -2.91
CA TRP A 91 -16.90 -9.30 -4.15
C TRP A 91 -17.86 -8.36 -4.88
N ASN A 92 -19.15 -8.66 -4.89
CA ASN A 92 -20.15 -7.78 -5.48
C ASN A 92 -20.38 -6.52 -4.63
N GLN A 93 -20.35 -6.64 -3.30
CA GLN A 93 -20.52 -5.52 -2.38
C GLN A 93 -19.34 -4.55 -2.36
N LEU A 94 -18.12 -5.05 -2.62
CA LEU A 94 -16.90 -4.27 -2.72
C LEU A 94 -16.66 -3.73 -4.13
N ALA A 95 -17.44 -4.15 -5.13
CA ALA A 95 -17.31 -3.64 -6.49
C ALA A 95 -17.78 -2.19 -6.59
N ARG A 96 -17.00 -1.34 -7.25
CA ARG A 96 -17.31 0.07 -7.52
C ARG A 96 -17.03 0.41 -8.98
N THR A 97 -17.58 1.55 -9.41
CA THR A 97 -17.32 2.17 -10.71
C THR A 97 -17.13 3.66 -10.52
N ALA A 98 -16.22 4.26 -11.30
CA ALA A 98 -16.00 5.71 -11.31
C ALA A 98 -15.73 6.16 -12.75
N TYR A 99 -16.75 6.14 -13.62
CA TYR A 99 -16.54 6.42 -15.05
C TYR A 99 -16.29 7.90 -15.36
N GLU A 100 -16.45 8.77 -14.37
CA GLU A 100 -16.15 10.19 -14.42
C GLU A 100 -15.49 10.63 -13.11
N ASN A 101 -14.79 11.76 -13.15
CA ASN A 101 -14.26 12.38 -11.94
C ASN A 101 -15.43 12.95 -11.13
N LYS A 102 -15.42 12.74 -9.80
CA LYS A 102 -16.50 13.20 -8.91
C LYS A 102 -15.91 13.70 -7.59
N GLY A 103 -15.95 15.01 -7.37
CA GLY A 103 -15.21 15.61 -6.26
C GLY A 103 -13.73 15.27 -6.39
N THR A 104 -13.14 14.70 -5.34
CA THR A 104 -11.75 14.21 -5.35
C THR A 104 -11.59 12.84 -5.99
N LEU A 105 -12.66 12.05 -6.19
CA LEU A 105 -12.58 10.71 -6.81
C LEU A 105 -12.18 10.83 -8.28
N LEU A 106 -11.12 10.12 -8.64
CA LEU A 106 -10.58 10.09 -10.00
C LEU A 106 -11.32 9.06 -10.85
N GLN A 107 -11.52 9.38 -12.12
CA GLN A 107 -12.15 8.46 -13.05
C GLN A 107 -11.27 7.23 -13.32
N LEU A 108 -11.93 6.09 -13.51
CA LEU A 108 -11.36 4.82 -13.94
C LEU A 108 -12.22 4.21 -15.06
N PRO A 109 -11.60 3.66 -16.12
CA PRO A 109 -12.32 3.17 -17.29
C PRO A 109 -13.07 1.85 -17.05
N LYS A 110 -12.76 1.12 -15.97
CA LYS A 110 -13.35 -0.19 -15.67
C LYS A 110 -13.83 -0.28 -14.22
N PRO A 111 -14.79 -1.18 -13.92
CA PRO A 111 -15.12 -1.54 -12.55
C PRO A 111 -13.90 -2.05 -11.78
N TYR A 112 -13.89 -1.86 -10.47
CA TYR A 112 -12.82 -2.29 -9.58
C TYR A 112 -13.38 -2.75 -8.24
N ILE A 113 -12.53 -3.33 -7.39
CA ILE A 113 -12.86 -3.75 -6.03
C ILE A 113 -12.16 -2.79 -5.06
N VAL A 114 -12.90 -2.28 -4.07
CA VAL A 114 -12.33 -1.48 -2.98
C VAL A 114 -11.96 -2.35 -1.78
N PRO A 115 -11.09 -1.88 -0.87
CA PRO A 115 -10.77 -2.63 0.33
C PRO A 115 -11.98 -2.88 1.26
N GLY A 116 -12.79 -1.84 1.53
CA GLY A 116 -13.94 -1.92 2.45
C GLY A 116 -13.92 -0.84 3.54
N GLY A 117 -15.04 -0.66 4.23
CA GLY A 117 -15.19 0.37 5.26
C GLY A 117 -15.04 1.80 4.71
N ARG A 118 -14.16 2.60 5.31
CA ARG A 118 -13.85 3.98 4.89
C ARG A 118 -13.10 4.06 3.54
N PHE A 119 -12.50 2.96 3.09
CA PHE A 119 -11.73 2.91 1.86
C PHE A 119 -12.65 2.61 0.68
N ILE A 120 -13.19 3.69 0.10
CA ILE A 120 -14.20 3.65 -0.96
C ILE A 120 -13.65 3.96 -2.36
N GLU A 121 -12.33 4.07 -2.48
CA GLU A 121 -11.61 4.27 -3.73
C GLU A 121 -10.72 3.07 -4.08
N PHE A 122 -10.22 3.04 -5.31
CA PHE A 122 -9.24 2.06 -5.74
C PHE A 122 -7.92 2.28 -5.00
N PHE A 123 -7.32 1.22 -4.43
CA PHE A 123 -5.98 1.24 -3.82
C PHE A 123 -5.03 0.31 -4.58
N TYR A 124 -3.78 0.73 -4.74
CA TYR A 124 -2.86 0.09 -5.70
C TYR A 124 -2.43 -1.32 -5.26
N TRP A 125 -1.65 -1.45 -4.19
CA TRP A 125 -1.08 -2.75 -3.81
C TRP A 125 -2.13 -3.71 -3.24
N ASP A 126 -3.16 -3.20 -2.56
CA ASP A 126 -4.34 -3.95 -2.09
C ASP A 126 -4.96 -4.75 -3.24
N SER A 127 -5.04 -4.12 -4.42
CA SER A 127 -5.64 -4.72 -5.61
C SER A 127 -4.92 -5.99 -6.06
N TYR A 128 -3.61 -6.14 -5.81
CA TYR A 128 -2.90 -7.40 -6.11
C TYR A 128 -3.41 -8.53 -5.20
N PHE A 129 -3.54 -8.26 -3.91
CA PHE A 129 -4.03 -9.26 -2.95
C PHE A 129 -5.51 -9.58 -3.16
N VAL A 130 -6.32 -8.62 -3.60
CA VAL A 130 -7.68 -8.87 -4.08
C VAL A 130 -7.66 -9.77 -5.32
N MET A 131 -6.76 -9.53 -6.28
CA MET A 131 -6.64 -10.36 -7.48
C MET A 131 -6.32 -11.83 -7.16
N LEU A 132 -5.58 -12.12 -6.08
CA LEU A 132 -5.36 -13.50 -5.62
C LEU A 132 -6.68 -14.22 -5.33
N GLY A 133 -7.62 -13.53 -4.67
CA GLY A 133 -8.97 -14.05 -4.40
C GLY A 133 -9.79 -14.21 -5.67
N LEU A 134 -9.83 -13.16 -6.48
CA LEU A 134 -10.56 -13.18 -7.75
C LEU A 134 -10.08 -14.29 -8.69
N GLN A 135 -8.79 -14.63 -8.64
CA GLN A 135 -8.22 -15.76 -9.39
C GLN A 135 -8.81 -17.08 -8.93
N VAL A 136 -8.92 -17.31 -7.61
CA VAL A 136 -9.57 -18.50 -7.03
C VAL A 136 -11.05 -18.56 -7.40
N SER A 137 -11.74 -17.42 -7.32
CA SER A 137 -13.15 -17.27 -7.72
C SER A 137 -13.39 -17.38 -9.24
N GLY A 138 -12.33 -17.52 -10.05
CA GLY A 138 -12.43 -17.56 -11.52
C GLY A 138 -12.86 -16.24 -12.16
N ASN A 139 -12.84 -15.13 -11.44
CA ASN A 139 -13.24 -13.81 -11.92
C ASN A 139 -12.10 -13.09 -12.68
N ILE A 140 -11.63 -13.74 -13.74
CA ILE A 140 -10.53 -13.24 -14.58
C ILE A 140 -10.90 -11.91 -15.25
N LYS A 141 -12.20 -11.67 -15.51
CA LYS A 141 -12.69 -10.40 -16.06
C LYS A 141 -12.40 -9.23 -15.12
N MET A 142 -12.70 -9.37 -13.83
CA MET A 142 -12.40 -8.32 -12.85
C MET A 142 -10.89 -8.13 -12.67
N MET A 143 -10.10 -9.20 -12.67
CA MET A 143 -8.64 -9.10 -12.63
C MET A 143 -8.10 -8.27 -13.82
N LYS A 144 -8.59 -8.51 -15.04
CA LYS A 144 -8.22 -7.71 -16.22
C LYS A 144 -8.69 -6.26 -16.11
N ASN A 145 -9.85 -6.00 -15.51
CA ASN A 145 -10.32 -4.63 -15.26
C ASN A 145 -9.38 -3.88 -14.30
N ILE A 146 -8.91 -4.53 -13.23
CA ILE A 146 -7.95 -3.95 -12.28
C ILE A 146 -6.65 -3.59 -13.00
N VAL A 147 -6.08 -4.51 -13.79
CA VAL A 147 -4.87 -4.24 -14.59
C VAL A 147 -5.08 -3.08 -15.56
N GLU A 148 -6.23 -3.01 -16.22
CA GLU A 148 -6.55 -1.91 -17.13
C GLU A 148 -6.69 -0.57 -16.40
N ASN A 149 -7.24 -0.55 -15.19
CA ASN A 149 -7.33 0.64 -14.35
C ASN A 149 -5.94 1.10 -13.88
N CYS A 150 -5.05 0.20 -13.44
CA CYS A 150 -3.65 0.53 -13.14
C CYS A 150 -2.96 1.12 -14.37
N SER A 151 -3.13 0.50 -15.53
CA SER A 151 -2.55 0.99 -16.78
C SER A 151 -3.08 2.38 -17.14
N TYR A 152 -4.37 2.61 -16.99
CA TYR A 152 -4.98 3.92 -17.19
C TYR A 152 -4.35 4.98 -16.26
N LEU A 153 -4.21 4.68 -14.96
CA LEU A 153 -3.60 5.61 -14.01
C LEU A 153 -2.14 5.90 -14.36
N ILE A 154 -1.33 4.89 -14.64
CA ILE A 154 0.07 5.06 -15.07
C ILE A 154 0.15 5.89 -16.36
N MET A 155 -0.71 5.62 -17.33
CA MET A 155 -0.69 6.33 -18.61
C MET A 155 -1.13 7.79 -18.49
N ASN A 156 -1.99 8.15 -17.54
CA ASN A 156 -2.46 9.52 -17.35
C ASN A 156 -1.63 10.32 -16.33
N PHE A 157 -1.12 9.69 -15.27
CA PHE A 157 -0.43 10.37 -14.16
C PHE A 157 1.06 10.00 -14.05
N GLY A 158 1.53 8.98 -14.75
CA GLY A 158 2.92 8.49 -14.67
C GLY A 158 3.12 7.30 -13.73
N PHE A 159 2.17 7.07 -12.83
CA PHE A 159 2.21 6.03 -11.80
C PHE A 159 0.78 5.66 -11.39
N VAL A 160 0.62 4.62 -10.57
CA VAL A 160 -0.64 4.36 -9.88
C VAL A 160 -0.61 5.12 -8.55
N PRO A 161 -1.46 6.14 -8.35
CA PRO A 161 -1.54 6.84 -7.06
C PRO A 161 -1.89 5.89 -5.91
N ASN A 162 -1.55 6.24 -4.68
CA ASN A 162 -1.86 5.44 -3.47
C ASN A 162 -3.31 4.92 -3.50
N GLY A 163 -4.26 5.85 -3.72
CA GLY A 163 -5.60 5.50 -4.16
C GLY A 163 -6.14 6.46 -5.23
N SER A 164 -7.27 6.14 -5.84
CA SER A 164 -7.86 6.92 -6.95
C SER A 164 -8.55 8.21 -6.48
N ARG A 165 -7.86 9.04 -5.68
CA ARG A 165 -8.31 10.35 -5.21
C ARG A 165 -7.26 11.42 -5.55
N SER A 166 -7.70 12.66 -5.79
CA SER A 166 -6.82 13.75 -6.21
C SER A 166 -5.74 14.08 -5.18
N TYR A 167 -6.04 13.96 -3.88
CA TYR A 167 -5.07 14.18 -2.78
C TYR A 167 -4.02 13.06 -2.66
N PHE A 168 -4.15 11.96 -3.42
CA PHE A 168 -3.13 10.93 -3.55
C PHE A 168 -2.24 11.10 -4.79
N LEU A 169 -2.47 12.09 -5.65
CA LEU A 169 -1.65 12.35 -6.85
C LEU A 169 -0.21 12.83 -6.58
N THR A 170 0.24 12.77 -5.32
CA THR A 170 1.58 13.18 -4.88
C THR A 170 2.47 11.97 -4.53
N ARG A 171 1.88 10.78 -4.42
CA ARG A 171 2.56 9.53 -4.05
C ARG A 171 1.89 8.29 -4.65
N SER A 172 2.70 7.26 -4.87
CA SER A 172 2.27 5.92 -5.28
C SER A 172 1.87 5.05 -4.07
N GLN A 173 1.92 3.74 -4.27
CA GLN A 173 2.04 2.67 -3.29
C GLN A 173 3.09 1.65 -3.80
N PRO A 174 3.41 0.55 -3.07
CA PRO A 174 4.35 -0.47 -3.54
C PRO A 174 4.02 -0.99 -4.97
N PRO A 175 5.01 -1.09 -5.89
CA PRO A 175 4.74 -1.30 -7.31
C PRO A 175 4.44 -2.75 -7.69
N TYR A 176 3.18 -3.14 -7.49
CA TYR A 176 2.69 -4.50 -7.74
C TYR A 176 2.19 -4.76 -9.17
N PHE A 177 2.14 -3.76 -10.06
CA PHE A 177 1.58 -3.92 -11.41
C PHE A 177 2.24 -5.05 -12.22
N SER A 178 3.57 -5.19 -12.14
CA SER A 178 4.28 -6.29 -12.81
C SER A 178 3.86 -7.67 -12.29
N LEU A 179 3.66 -7.82 -10.97
CA LEU A 179 3.16 -9.05 -10.34
C LEU A 179 1.68 -9.31 -10.68
N MET A 180 0.87 -8.26 -10.88
CA MET A 180 -0.51 -8.42 -11.36
C MET A 180 -0.56 -9.06 -12.76
N LEU A 181 0.42 -8.76 -13.63
CA LEU A 181 0.52 -9.40 -14.96
C LEU A 181 0.84 -10.89 -14.84
N ASP A 182 1.66 -11.29 -13.88
CA ASP A 182 1.92 -12.71 -13.59
C ASP A 182 0.64 -13.45 -13.19
N LEU A 183 -0.19 -12.87 -12.32
CA LEU A 183 -1.47 -13.49 -11.95
C LEU A 183 -2.41 -13.67 -13.15
N ILE A 184 -2.44 -12.70 -14.08
CA ILE A 184 -3.19 -12.85 -15.33
C ILE A 184 -2.60 -14.00 -16.17
N TYR A 185 -1.28 -14.00 -16.37
CA TYR A 185 -0.60 -15.04 -17.13
C TYR A 185 -0.81 -16.44 -16.52
N GLU A 186 -0.72 -16.58 -15.20
CA GLU A 186 -0.97 -17.84 -14.50
C GLU A 186 -2.37 -18.40 -14.82
N SER A 187 -3.35 -17.50 -14.96
CA SER A 187 -4.76 -17.83 -15.18
C SER A 187 -5.12 -18.07 -16.65
N THR A 188 -4.44 -17.40 -17.58
CA THR A 188 -4.78 -17.43 -19.01
C THR A 188 -3.77 -18.19 -19.87
N LYS A 189 -2.54 -18.34 -19.37
CA LYS A 189 -1.35 -18.80 -20.10
C LYS A 189 -1.03 -17.98 -21.36
N ASP A 190 -1.55 -16.76 -21.44
CA ASP A 190 -1.30 -15.85 -22.55
C ASP A 190 -0.11 -14.93 -22.25
N GLU A 191 1.07 -15.28 -22.75
CA GLU A 191 2.29 -14.47 -22.59
C GLU A 191 2.18 -13.09 -23.23
N LYS A 192 1.23 -12.85 -24.15
CA LYS A 192 1.08 -11.53 -24.78
C LYS A 192 0.73 -10.44 -23.78
N ILE A 193 0.22 -10.79 -22.60
CA ILE A 193 -0.12 -9.84 -21.54
C ILE A 193 1.08 -8.94 -21.18
N TYR A 194 2.29 -9.49 -21.15
CA TYR A 194 3.50 -8.70 -20.85
C TYR A 194 3.79 -7.70 -21.96
N SER A 195 3.81 -8.16 -23.23
CA SER A 195 4.03 -7.29 -24.39
C SER A 195 2.97 -6.21 -24.56
N GLN A 196 1.71 -6.51 -24.24
CA GLN A 196 0.59 -5.58 -24.31
C GLN A 196 0.81 -4.36 -23.40
N TYR A 197 1.35 -4.58 -22.21
CA TYR A 197 1.55 -3.54 -21.20
C TYR A 197 3.02 -3.05 -21.12
N PHE A 198 3.87 -3.34 -22.11
CA PHE A 198 5.28 -2.88 -22.11
C PHE A 198 5.42 -1.38 -21.84
N LYS A 199 4.66 -0.54 -22.56
CA LYS A 199 4.72 0.91 -22.40
C LYS A 199 4.26 1.37 -21.01
N THR A 200 3.29 0.66 -20.44
CA THR A 200 2.80 0.92 -19.09
C THR A 200 3.87 0.59 -18.05
N LEU A 201 4.48 -0.60 -18.13
CA LEU A 201 5.60 -1.01 -17.27
C LEU A 201 6.77 -0.02 -17.36
N GLU A 202 7.12 0.41 -18.58
CA GLU A 202 8.22 1.34 -18.80
C GLU A 202 7.93 2.72 -18.19
N LYS A 203 6.69 3.21 -18.33
CA LYS A 203 6.28 4.50 -17.76
C LYS A 203 6.27 4.48 -16.23
N GLU A 204 5.79 3.40 -15.62
CA GLU A 204 5.88 3.24 -14.17
C GLU A 204 7.35 3.15 -13.71
N TYR A 205 8.19 2.38 -14.40
CA TYR A 205 9.62 2.32 -14.11
C TYR A 205 10.28 3.70 -14.18
N GLN A 206 9.97 4.51 -15.19
CA GLN A 206 10.46 5.88 -15.30
C GLN A 206 10.04 6.77 -14.13
N PHE A 207 8.84 6.58 -13.57
CA PHE A 207 8.42 7.28 -12.36
C PHE A 207 9.30 6.91 -11.16
N TRP A 208 9.55 5.63 -10.92
CA TRP A 208 10.42 5.16 -9.84
C TRP A 208 11.87 5.60 -10.02
N MET A 209 12.34 5.68 -11.26
CA MET A 209 13.70 6.09 -11.61
C MET A 209 13.84 7.61 -11.85
N SER A 210 12.80 8.40 -11.60
CA SER A 210 12.77 9.83 -11.86
C SER A 210 13.85 10.57 -11.06
N GLY A 211 14.74 11.27 -11.76
CA GLY A 211 15.84 12.05 -11.17
C GLY A 211 17.22 11.39 -11.22
N ILE A 212 17.32 10.15 -11.70
CA ILE A 212 18.60 9.40 -11.76
C ILE A 212 19.71 10.11 -12.55
N GLU A 213 19.37 10.82 -13.63
CA GLU A 213 20.36 11.46 -14.53
C GLU A 213 21.19 12.54 -13.83
N ASN A 214 20.60 13.23 -12.85
CA ASN A 214 21.23 14.33 -12.10
C ASN A 214 21.71 13.88 -10.71
N LEU A 215 21.73 12.57 -10.45
CA LEU A 215 21.93 12.04 -9.11
C LEU A 215 23.43 11.83 -8.80
N GLU A 216 23.94 12.62 -7.86
CA GLU A 216 25.29 12.49 -7.30
C GLU A 216 25.40 11.33 -6.30
N LYS A 217 26.63 10.87 -6.04
CA LYS A 217 26.91 9.84 -5.03
C LYS A 217 26.58 10.34 -3.62
N GLY A 218 26.03 9.45 -2.79
CA GLY A 218 25.63 9.77 -1.42
C GLY A 218 24.40 10.68 -1.31
N LYS A 219 23.65 10.85 -2.41
CA LYS A 219 22.46 11.72 -2.50
C LYS A 219 21.25 10.91 -2.93
N ALA A 220 20.08 11.52 -2.74
CA ALA A 220 18.80 11.03 -3.21
C ALA A 220 18.03 12.15 -3.90
N ILE A 221 17.34 11.81 -4.99
CA ILE A 221 16.39 12.69 -5.68
C ILE A 221 15.10 11.89 -5.83
N LYS A 222 14.01 12.39 -5.24
CA LYS A 222 12.71 11.71 -5.20
C LYS A 222 12.86 10.28 -4.67
N ARG A 223 12.51 9.28 -5.50
CA ARG A 223 12.44 7.85 -5.20
C ARG A 223 13.74 7.10 -5.53
N VAL A 224 14.78 7.81 -5.98
CA VAL A 224 16.08 7.22 -6.34
C VAL A 224 17.15 7.75 -5.39
N LEU A 225 18.01 6.86 -4.92
CA LEU A 225 19.24 7.22 -4.23
C LEU A 225 20.44 6.51 -4.86
N LYS A 226 21.59 7.19 -4.81
CA LYS A 226 22.87 6.66 -5.27
C LYS A 226 23.79 6.57 -4.07
N THR A 227 24.25 5.36 -3.76
CA THR A 227 25.14 5.15 -2.61
C THR A 227 26.50 5.82 -2.83
N ASN A 228 27.34 5.84 -1.80
CA ASN A 228 28.72 6.36 -1.91
C ASN A 228 29.56 5.59 -2.93
N GLU A 229 29.23 4.32 -3.18
CA GLU A 229 29.90 3.51 -4.19
C GLU A 229 29.40 3.79 -5.62
N GLY A 230 28.24 4.45 -5.74
CA GLY A 230 27.59 4.72 -7.03
C GLY A 230 26.51 3.73 -7.41
N ASP A 231 26.16 2.80 -6.52
CA ASP A 231 25.07 1.86 -6.75
C ASP A 231 23.73 2.57 -6.63
N ILE A 232 22.75 2.16 -7.43
CA ILE A 232 21.41 2.73 -7.45
C ILE A 232 20.47 1.85 -6.63
N LEU A 233 19.74 2.48 -5.73
CA LEU A 233 18.63 1.90 -4.98
C LEU A 233 17.44 2.84 -5.05
N ASN A 234 16.28 2.34 -4.65
CA ASN A 234 15.06 3.13 -4.53
C ASN A 234 14.60 3.26 -3.08
N ARG A 235 13.83 4.33 -2.86
CA ARG A 235 13.15 4.63 -1.61
C ARG A 235 11.73 5.08 -1.87
N TYR A 236 10.89 5.04 -0.84
CA TYR A 236 9.60 5.73 -0.85
C TYR A 236 9.76 7.25 -0.67
N TYR A 237 8.91 8.02 -1.31
CA TYR A 237 8.96 9.49 -1.36
C TYR A 237 7.62 10.09 -1.80
N ASP A 238 7.14 11.15 -1.15
CA ASP A 238 6.02 11.96 -1.61
C ASP A 238 6.51 13.32 -2.12
N ASP A 239 5.92 13.80 -3.22
CA ASP A 239 6.32 15.08 -3.83
C ASP A 239 5.95 16.31 -2.95
N GLU A 240 5.04 16.17 -1.99
CA GLU A 240 4.64 17.21 -1.04
C GLU A 240 5.30 17.06 0.34
N ASN A 241 5.51 18.20 0.99
CA ASN A 241 5.93 18.31 2.39
C ASN A 241 4.91 19.17 3.16
N LEU A 242 3.66 18.70 3.21
CA LEU A 242 2.51 19.34 3.86
C LEU A 242 1.70 18.27 4.61
N PRO A 243 0.86 18.60 5.60
CA PRO A 243 -0.05 17.63 6.21
C PRO A 243 -0.90 16.90 5.17
N ARG A 244 -1.13 15.60 5.35
CA ARG A 244 -2.01 14.77 4.51
C ARG A 244 -3.45 15.28 4.60
N PRO A 245 -4.15 15.54 3.48
CA PRO A 245 -5.52 16.03 3.56
C PRO A 245 -6.47 15.10 4.31
N GLU A 246 -6.28 13.79 4.19
CA GLU A 246 -7.09 12.74 4.80
C GLU A 246 -6.80 12.47 6.29
N SER A 247 -5.71 13.02 6.83
CA SER A 247 -5.27 12.89 8.24
C SER A 247 -4.67 14.22 8.75
N TYR A 248 -5.23 15.36 8.32
CA TYR A 248 -4.61 16.68 8.44
C TYR A 248 -4.25 17.08 9.87
N LEU A 249 -5.18 16.91 10.81
CA LEU A 249 -4.98 17.36 12.19
C LEU A 249 -4.06 16.41 12.94
N ILE A 250 -4.07 15.12 12.59
CA ILE A 250 -3.14 14.13 13.16
C ILE A 250 -1.72 14.51 12.77
N ASP A 251 -1.46 14.71 11.48
CA ASP A 251 -0.15 15.15 10.98
C ASP A 251 0.32 16.45 11.65
N VAL A 252 -0.57 17.43 11.79
CA VAL A 252 -0.24 18.71 12.44
C VAL A 252 0.13 18.48 13.91
N LYS A 253 -0.65 17.71 14.66
CA LYS A 253 -0.37 17.41 16.08
C LYS A 253 0.95 16.65 16.26
N ASP A 254 1.21 15.64 15.44
CA ASP A 254 2.47 14.87 15.51
C ASP A 254 3.69 15.74 15.17
N SER A 255 3.52 16.70 14.25
CA SER A 255 4.59 17.63 13.87
C SER A 255 5.02 18.58 14.98
N GLU A 256 4.15 18.88 15.97
CA GLU A 256 4.44 19.81 17.07
C GLU A 256 5.64 19.34 17.92
N ASN A 257 5.85 18.02 17.98
CA ASN A 257 6.93 17.39 18.73
C ASN A 257 8.16 17.04 17.86
N SER A 258 8.06 17.21 16.54
CA SER A 258 9.19 16.96 15.64
C SER A 258 9.99 18.23 15.35
N ARG A 259 11.32 18.08 15.23
CA ARG A 259 12.22 19.15 14.79
C ARG A 259 12.63 19.01 13.32
N ASN A 260 12.13 18.00 12.63
CA ASN A 260 12.52 17.70 11.27
C ASN A 260 11.72 18.57 10.28
N PRO A 261 12.36 19.45 9.49
CA PRO A 261 11.65 20.29 8.51
C PRO A 261 10.99 19.47 7.39
N GLU A 262 11.40 18.21 7.17
CA GLU A 262 10.81 17.28 6.20
C GLU A 262 9.82 16.30 6.84
N PHE A 263 9.40 16.54 8.10
CA PHE A 263 8.51 15.65 8.86
C PHE A 263 7.30 15.17 8.05
N TYR A 264 6.53 16.09 7.45
CA TYR A 264 5.34 15.71 6.67
C TYR A 264 5.70 14.86 5.44
N ARG A 265 6.84 15.11 4.81
CA ARG A 265 7.30 14.28 3.69
C ARG A 265 7.71 12.88 4.15
N HIS A 266 8.31 12.72 5.33
CA HIS A 266 8.59 11.40 5.92
C HIS A 266 7.30 10.62 6.20
N ILE A 267 6.29 11.29 6.78
CA ILE A 267 4.96 10.73 7.03
C ILE A 267 4.32 10.25 5.72
N ARG A 268 4.30 11.12 4.70
CA ARG A 268 3.73 10.78 3.39
C ARG A 268 4.50 9.71 2.64
N ALA A 269 5.83 9.69 2.75
CA ALA A 269 6.65 8.60 2.21
C ALA A 269 6.36 7.26 2.90
N ALA A 270 6.10 7.25 4.22
CA ALA A 270 5.63 6.04 4.90
C ALA A 270 4.25 5.61 4.38
N CYS A 271 3.36 6.54 4.02
CA CYS A 271 2.10 6.19 3.34
C CYS A 271 2.32 5.62 1.92
N GLU A 272 3.33 6.10 1.17
CA GLU A 272 3.71 5.50 -0.13
C GLU A 272 4.24 4.06 0.04
N SER A 273 4.78 3.72 1.21
CA SER A 273 5.20 2.35 1.51
C SER A 273 4.04 1.38 1.78
N GLY A 274 2.85 1.90 2.04
CA GLY A 274 1.69 1.14 2.53
C GLY A 274 1.78 0.75 4.01
N TRP A 275 2.84 1.13 4.74
CA TRP A 275 3.02 0.85 6.16
C TRP A 275 2.94 2.11 7.03
N ASP A 276 1.82 2.82 6.98
CA ASP A 276 1.50 3.98 7.79
C ASP A 276 0.81 3.59 9.11
N PHE A 277 1.44 3.58 10.29
CA PHE A 277 2.88 3.72 10.55
C PHE A 277 3.45 2.50 11.25
N SER A 278 4.78 2.49 11.37
CA SER A 278 5.58 1.38 11.87
C SER A 278 6.88 1.92 12.49
N SER A 279 7.36 1.24 13.52
CA SER A 279 8.69 1.38 14.11
C SER A 279 9.81 1.22 13.09
N ARG A 280 9.54 0.57 11.96
CA ARG A 280 10.43 0.48 10.79
C ARG A 280 10.93 1.85 10.32
N TRP A 281 10.13 2.89 10.50
CA TRP A 281 10.41 4.24 10.01
C TRP A 281 10.98 5.18 11.06
N PHE A 282 11.07 4.77 12.33
CA PHE A 282 11.39 5.66 13.45
C PHE A 282 12.85 5.50 13.86
N GLU A 283 13.57 6.60 14.06
CA GLU A 283 15.01 6.57 14.30
C GLU A 283 15.34 5.90 15.65
N ASP A 284 14.51 6.12 16.66
CA ASP A 284 14.54 5.41 17.94
C ASP A 284 13.80 4.06 17.91
N GLY A 285 13.03 3.82 16.85
CA GLY A 285 12.16 2.67 16.66
C GLY A 285 10.96 2.65 17.61
N GLU A 286 10.56 3.78 18.18
CA GLU A 286 9.45 3.88 19.14
C GLU A 286 8.50 5.02 18.80
N ASN A 287 9.02 6.21 18.52
CA ASN A 287 8.21 7.43 18.47
C ASN A 287 8.16 8.05 17.07
N ILE A 288 6.94 8.44 16.65
CA ILE A 288 6.65 8.93 15.29
C ILE A 288 7.32 10.27 14.98
N GLU A 289 7.58 11.11 15.97
CA GLU A 289 8.28 12.40 15.78
C GLU A 289 9.72 12.23 15.27
N THR A 290 10.30 11.03 15.43
CA THR A 290 11.63 10.64 14.94
C THR A 290 11.60 9.96 13.56
N ILE A 291 10.45 10.02 12.87
CA ILE A 291 10.30 9.40 11.55
C ILE A 291 11.32 9.93 10.54
N TYR A 292 11.99 9.01 9.85
CA TYR A 292 13.13 9.28 8.96
C TYR A 292 13.09 8.39 7.70
N THR A 293 11.89 8.21 7.13
CA THR A 293 11.64 7.34 5.97
C THR A 293 12.49 7.68 4.74
N LEU A 294 12.91 8.94 4.57
CA LEU A 294 13.60 9.40 3.38
C LEU A 294 15.06 8.97 3.38
N GLU A 295 15.67 8.71 4.53
CA GLU A 295 17.06 8.26 4.65
C GLU A 295 17.22 6.76 4.37
N LEU A 296 16.11 6.05 4.12
CA LEU A 296 16.08 4.60 3.98
C LEU A 296 15.92 4.20 2.52
N ALA A 297 16.76 3.26 2.07
CA ALA A 297 16.43 2.37 0.97
C ALA A 297 15.71 1.16 1.56
N GLN A 298 14.49 0.87 1.10
CA GLN A 298 13.69 -0.22 1.64
C GLN A 298 13.87 -1.51 0.82
N VAL A 299 13.97 -2.66 1.50
CA VAL A 299 14.23 -3.94 0.83
C VAL A 299 13.08 -4.35 -0.11
N ASP A 300 11.83 -4.10 0.30
CA ASP A 300 10.61 -4.44 -0.43
C ASP A 300 10.51 -3.72 -1.78
N VAL A 301 10.60 -2.39 -1.82
CA VAL A 301 10.51 -1.63 -3.09
C VAL A 301 11.64 -2.00 -4.04
N ASN A 302 12.83 -2.28 -3.54
CA ASN A 302 13.95 -2.71 -4.39
C ASN A 302 13.73 -4.12 -4.96
N CYS A 303 13.13 -5.03 -4.19
CA CYS A 303 12.71 -6.34 -4.68
C CYS A 303 11.61 -6.23 -5.74
N LEU A 304 10.59 -5.38 -5.51
CA LEU A 304 9.51 -5.15 -6.47
C LEU A 304 10.00 -4.49 -7.77
N LEU A 305 10.98 -3.58 -7.69
CA LEU A 305 11.58 -3.00 -8.88
C LEU A 305 12.48 -3.97 -9.65
N TRP A 306 13.14 -4.91 -8.96
CA TRP A 306 13.84 -6.00 -9.64
C TRP A 306 12.85 -6.85 -10.44
N HIS A 307 11.68 -7.12 -9.88
CA HIS A 307 10.62 -7.85 -10.58
C HIS A 307 10.10 -7.08 -11.80
N LEU A 308 9.90 -5.76 -11.66
CA LEU A 308 9.51 -4.88 -12.76
C LEU A 308 10.56 -4.86 -13.88
N GLU A 309 11.85 -4.72 -13.57
CA GLU A 309 12.95 -4.76 -14.54
C GLU A 309 13.01 -6.11 -15.26
N THR A 310 12.87 -7.22 -14.53
CA THR A 310 12.83 -8.58 -15.09
C THR A 310 11.62 -8.75 -16.03
N THR A 311 10.47 -8.19 -15.65
CA THR A 311 9.25 -8.21 -16.46
C THR A 311 9.41 -7.38 -17.73
N LEU A 312 10.07 -6.22 -17.66
CA LEU A 312 10.41 -5.40 -18.80
C LEU A 312 11.36 -6.13 -19.77
N ALA A 313 12.37 -6.83 -19.26
CA ALA A 313 13.26 -7.65 -20.10
C ALA A 313 12.48 -8.78 -20.80
N LYS A 314 11.63 -9.51 -20.05
CA LYS A 314 10.74 -10.55 -20.60
C LYS A 314 9.83 -10.00 -21.69
N SER A 315 9.21 -8.86 -21.46
CA SER A 315 8.32 -8.20 -22.40
C SER A 315 9.06 -7.70 -23.66
N ALA A 316 10.26 -7.16 -23.51
CA ALA A 316 11.11 -6.73 -24.62
C ALA A 316 11.50 -7.91 -25.52
N ARG A 317 11.86 -9.06 -24.92
CA ARG A 317 12.12 -10.31 -25.63
C ARG A 317 10.93 -10.80 -26.44
N ILE A 318 9.72 -10.79 -25.87
CA ILE A 318 8.47 -11.16 -26.57
C ILE A 318 8.25 -10.24 -27.78
N ASN A 319 8.54 -8.96 -27.63
CA ASN A 319 8.49 -7.95 -28.70
C ASN A 319 9.68 -8.02 -29.68
N LYS A 320 10.61 -8.97 -29.50
CA LYS A 320 11.85 -9.12 -30.28
C LYS A 320 12.73 -7.86 -30.29
N ASN A 321 12.67 -7.07 -29.23
CA ASN A 321 13.55 -5.92 -29.01
C ASN A 321 14.69 -6.33 -28.08
N PHE A 322 15.73 -6.94 -28.67
CA PHE A 322 16.85 -7.52 -27.93
C PHE A 322 17.73 -6.47 -27.24
N ASP A 323 17.84 -5.26 -27.80
CA ASP A 323 18.58 -4.16 -27.17
C ASP A 323 17.92 -3.74 -25.84
N LEU A 324 16.58 -3.63 -25.82
CA LEU A 324 15.85 -3.33 -24.58
C LEU A 324 15.85 -4.52 -23.62
N GLU A 325 15.80 -5.75 -24.12
CA GLU A 325 15.95 -6.94 -23.27
C GLU A 325 17.30 -6.92 -22.54
N GLU A 326 18.40 -6.71 -23.26
CA GLU A 326 19.74 -6.65 -22.67
C GLU A 326 19.86 -5.50 -21.66
N LYS A 327 19.34 -4.31 -22.00
CA LYS A 327 19.30 -3.16 -21.10
C LYS A 327 18.61 -3.50 -19.78
N TYR A 328 17.37 -3.99 -19.82
CA TYR A 328 16.61 -4.28 -18.60
C TYR A 328 17.15 -5.47 -17.84
N LYS A 329 17.71 -6.48 -18.53
CA LYS A 329 18.41 -7.58 -17.89
C LYS A 329 19.65 -7.10 -17.12
N SER A 330 20.46 -6.21 -17.71
CA SER A 330 21.61 -5.61 -17.02
C SER A 330 21.20 -4.82 -15.78
N LEU A 331 20.10 -4.06 -15.87
CA LEU A 331 19.54 -3.33 -14.73
C LEU A 331 19.07 -4.27 -13.62
N SER A 332 18.32 -5.32 -13.95
CA SER A 332 17.86 -6.32 -12.97
C SER A 332 19.03 -7.09 -12.34
N ASP A 333 20.05 -7.46 -13.12
CA ASP A 333 21.24 -8.17 -12.61
C ASP A 333 22.01 -7.27 -11.61
N LYS A 334 22.11 -5.96 -11.90
CA LYS A 334 22.72 -4.99 -11.00
C LYS A 334 21.88 -4.77 -9.74
N ARG A 335 20.56 -4.66 -9.86
CA ARG A 335 19.67 -4.49 -8.69
C ARG A 335 19.67 -5.73 -7.79
N LYS A 336 19.65 -6.93 -8.35
CA LYS A 336 19.82 -8.18 -7.59
C LYS A 336 21.12 -8.18 -6.78
N SER A 337 22.22 -7.77 -7.40
CA SER A 337 23.52 -7.64 -6.72
C SER A 337 23.49 -6.58 -5.60
N ASN A 338 22.78 -5.47 -5.81
CA ASN A 338 22.62 -4.43 -4.80
C ASN A 338 21.73 -4.90 -3.64
N ILE A 339 20.69 -5.69 -3.91
CA ILE A 339 19.82 -6.23 -2.85
C ILE A 339 20.62 -7.09 -1.88
N GLU A 340 21.44 -7.98 -2.43
CA GLU A 340 22.36 -8.82 -1.65
C GLU A 340 23.32 -7.98 -0.81
N LYS A 341 23.96 -6.99 -1.44
CA LYS A 341 24.99 -6.17 -0.80
C LYS A 341 24.48 -5.28 0.33
N TYR A 342 23.33 -4.63 0.15
CA TYR A 342 22.89 -3.53 1.03
C TYR A 342 21.85 -3.94 2.06
N PHE A 343 21.07 -5.01 1.78
CA PHE A 343 19.96 -5.38 2.66
C PHE A 343 20.23 -6.63 3.47
N TRP A 344 21.08 -7.55 3.02
CA TRP A 344 21.43 -8.73 3.82
C TRP A 344 22.29 -8.32 5.02
N ASP A 345 21.89 -8.74 6.23
CA ASP A 345 22.68 -8.56 7.45
C ASP A 345 23.22 -9.92 7.91
N GLU A 346 24.52 -10.12 7.71
CA GLU A 346 25.23 -11.36 8.06
C GLU A 346 25.26 -11.65 9.57
N GLU A 347 25.12 -10.65 10.43
CA GLU A 347 25.15 -10.87 11.88
C GLU A 347 23.81 -11.41 12.38
N SER A 348 22.72 -10.72 12.03
CA SER A 348 21.38 -11.12 12.48
C SER A 348 20.69 -12.15 11.59
N LYS A 349 21.26 -12.43 10.41
CA LYS A 349 20.77 -13.39 9.42
C LYS A 349 19.36 -13.07 8.93
N ILE A 350 19.09 -11.77 8.76
CA ILE A 350 17.86 -11.27 8.16
C ILE A 350 18.15 -10.17 7.14
N TYR A 351 17.25 -10.01 6.18
CA TYR A 351 17.25 -8.79 5.37
C TYR A 351 16.70 -7.60 6.17
N ARG A 352 17.31 -6.43 6.00
CA ARG A 352 16.97 -5.17 6.66
C ARG A 352 16.97 -4.04 5.64
N ASP A 353 16.28 -2.95 5.96
CA ASP A 353 16.42 -1.72 5.18
C ASP A 353 17.82 -1.10 5.38
N TYR A 354 18.27 -0.29 4.42
CA TYR A 354 19.59 0.35 4.41
C TYR A 354 19.47 1.86 4.62
N ASN A 355 20.12 2.41 5.64
CA ASN A 355 20.23 3.86 5.82
C ASN A 355 21.42 4.39 5.00
N PHE A 356 21.14 5.08 3.90
CA PHE A 356 22.19 5.52 2.98
C PHE A 356 23.00 6.72 3.47
N ILE A 357 22.48 7.47 4.45
CA ILE A 357 23.22 8.56 5.10
C ILE A 357 24.24 8.00 6.09
N LYS A 358 23.80 7.05 6.94
CA LYS A 358 24.64 6.37 7.94
C LYS A 358 25.51 5.26 7.33
N ASN A 359 25.26 4.88 6.08
CA ASN A 359 25.90 3.81 5.34
C ASN A 359 25.89 2.46 6.08
N LYS A 360 24.73 2.10 6.63
CA LYS A 360 24.54 0.84 7.37
C LYS A 360 23.09 0.36 7.31
N GLN A 361 22.91 -0.94 7.48
CA GLN A 361 21.60 -1.54 7.71
C GLN A 361 20.94 -0.93 8.97
N THR A 362 19.62 -0.79 8.92
CA THR A 362 18.82 -0.34 10.07
C THR A 362 18.82 -1.39 11.19
N GLN A 363 18.30 -1.04 12.37
CA GLN A 363 18.14 -1.99 13.48
C GLN A 363 16.74 -2.60 13.54
N SER A 364 15.79 -2.11 12.74
CA SER A 364 14.42 -2.63 12.73
C SER A 364 14.39 -4.09 12.24
N GLU A 365 13.66 -4.94 12.95
CA GLU A 365 13.34 -6.30 12.53
C GLU A 365 11.88 -6.32 12.06
N HIS A 366 11.68 -6.51 10.76
CA HIS A 366 10.37 -6.37 10.13
C HIS A 366 10.15 -7.45 9.05
N ILE A 367 8.88 -7.76 8.82
CA ILE A 367 8.48 -8.89 7.96
C ILE A 367 8.71 -8.63 6.46
N ALA A 368 8.96 -7.38 6.04
CA ALA A 368 9.39 -7.09 4.68
C ALA A 368 10.75 -7.74 4.31
N SER A 369 11.50 -8.22 5.30
CA SER A 369 12.68 -9.09 5.12
C SER A 369 12.40 -10.36 4.31
N LEU A 370 11.13 -10.75 4.14
CA LEU A 370 10.72 -11.89 3.31
C LEU A 370 10.65 -11.58 1.81
N TYR A 371 10.66 -10.32 1.37
CA TYR A 371 10.52 -9.97 -0.06
C TYR A 371 11.57 -10.62 -0.96
N PRO A 372 12.86 -10.70 -0.58
CA PRO A 372 13.85 -11.44 -1.35
C PRO A 372 13.47 -12.90 -1.56
N SER A 373 13.05 -13.63 -0.52
CA SER A 373 12.64 -15.04 -0.66
C SER A 373 11.29 -15.19 -1.37
N PHE A 374 10.36 -14.26 -1.17
CA PHE A 374 9.09 -14.22 -1.90
C PHE A 374 9.29 -14.13 -3.42
N LEU A 375 10.32 -13.41 -3.87
CA LEU A 375 10.64 -13.25 -5.29
C LEU A 375 11.79 -14.16 -5.77
N GLY A 376 12.23 -15.12 -4.96
CA GLY A 376 13.28 -16.09 -5.35
C GLY A 376 14.68 -15.48 -5.52
N LEU A 377 14.96 -14.37 -4.83
CA LEU A 377 16.24 -13.66 -4.87
C LEU A 377 17.29 -14.22 -3.91
N SER A 378 16.85 -14.75 -2.76
CA SER A 378 17.73 -15.33 -1.75
C SER A 378 18.47 -16.56 -2.25
N SER A 379 19.67 -16.80 -1.76
CA SER A 379 20.28 -18.14 -1.84
C SER A 379 19.52 -19.13 -0.95
N ASN A 380 19.70 -20.44 -1.18
CA ASN A 380 19.10 -21.47 -0.33
C ASN A 380 19.53 -21.33 1.14
N GLN A 381 20.80 -20.98 1.39
CA GLN A 381 21.32 -20.77 2.75
C GLN A 381 20.63 -19.57 3.42
N GLN A 382 20.54 -18.44 2.74
CA GLN A 382 19.87 -17.25 3.29
C GLN A 382 18.39 -17.52 3.54
N ALA A 383 17.72 -18.25 2.64
CA ALA A 383 16.32 -18.63 2.82
C ALA A 383 16.13 -19.57 4.02
N GLU A 384 17.06 -20.51 4.25
CA GLU A 384 17.07 -21.37 5.44
C GLU A 384 17.27 -20.55 6.72
N GLU A 385 18.27 -19.68 6.76
CA GLU A 385 18.54 -18.80 7.91
C GLU A 385 17.33 -17.87 8.19
N MET A 386 16.75 -17.29 7.15
CA MET A 386 15.51 -16.51 7.24
C MET A 386 14.35 -17.33 7.79
N SER A 387 14.15 -18.57 7.32
CA SER A 387 13.05 -19.43 7.76
C SER A 387 13.10 -19.69 9.28
N GLN A 388 14.30 -19.87 9.83
CA GLN A 388 14.53 -20.02 11.26
C GLN A 388 14.13 -18.74 12.00
N ARG A 389 14.59 -17.57 11.53
CA ARG A 389 14.25 -16.27 12.12
C ARG A 389 12.76 -15.96 12.07
N ILE A 390 12.09 -16.30 10.97
CA ILE A 390 10.63 -16.17 10.84
C ILE A 390 9.90 -17.04 11.86
N SER A 391 10.29 -18.30 11.97
CA SER A 391 9.69 -19.22 12.94
C SER A 391 9.94 -18.79 14.39
N GLU A 392 11.12 -18.23 14.69
CA GLU A 392 11.51 -17.83 16.04
C GLU A 392 10.86 -16.51 16.50
N LYS A 393 10.83 -15.51 15.61
CA LYS A 393 10.54 -14.11 16.00
C LYS A 393 9.24 -13.55 15.47
N PHE A 394 8.74 -14.05 14.34
CA PHE A 394 7.62 -13.43 13.63
C PHE A 394 6.36 -14.29 13.63
N LEU A 395 6.49 -15.62 13.63
CA LEU A 395 5.34 -16.52 13.58
C LEU A 395 4.74 -16.74 14.97
N HIS A 396 3.50 -16.28 15.13
CA HIS A 396 2.69 -16.54 16.32
C HIS A 396 1.44 -17.34 15.96
N SER A 397 0.66 -17.69 16.99
CA SER A 397 -0.55 -18.53 16.85
C SER A 397 -1.60 -17.96 15.88
N GLY A 398 -1.64 -16.64 15.71
CA GLY A 398 -2.58 -15.95 14.83
C GLY A 398 -1.99 -15.49 13.49
N GLY A 399 -0.74 -15.87 13.17
CA GLY A 399 -0.03 -15.49 11.93
C GLY A 399 1.30 -14.79 12.20
N LEU A 400 1.88 -14.22 11.14
CA LEU A 400 3.11 -13.44 11.14
C LEU A 400 2.85 -12.01 11.62
N VAL A 401 3.55 -11.58 12.66
CA VAL A 401 3.57 -10.17 13.09
C VAL A 401 4.36 -9.31 12.10
N THR A 402 4.03 -8.02 12.03
CA THR A 402 4.68 -7.09 11.09
C THR A 402 6.10 -6.71 11.50
N THR A 403 6.33 -6.45 12.79
CA THR A 403 7.65 -6.18 13.38
C THR A 403 7.77 -6.88 14.73
N THR A 404 8.95 -6.81 15.35
CA THR A 404 9.17 -7.32 16.72
C THR A 404 8.97 -6.26 17.80
N LYS A 405 8.60 -5.01 17.44
CA LYS A 405 8.43 -3.90 18.39
C LYS A 405 6.95 -3.57 18.60
N GLN A 406 6.56 -3.33 19.85
CA GLN A 406 5.22 -2.89 20.23
C GLN A 406 5.22 -1.39 20.51
N THR A 407 4.78 -0.60 19.52
CA THR A 407 4.76 0.88 19.60
C THR A 407 3.35 1.46 19.73
N GLY A 408 2.32 0.63 19.52
CA GLY A 408 0.93 1.10 19.35
C GLY A 408 0.59 1.52 17.91
N GLN A 409 1.58 1.56 17.01
CA GLN A 409 1.35 1.76 15.59
C GLN A 409 0.76 0.50 14.94
N GLN A 410 0.05 0.68 13.82
CA GLN A 410 -0.73 -0.41 13.22
C GLN A 410 0.12 -1.43 12.44
N TRP A 411 1.24 -1.01 11.85
CA TRP A 411 2.20 -1.87 11.15
C TRP A 411 3.35 -2.29 12.08
N ASP A 412 3.01 -2.71 13.29
CA ASP A 412 3.93 -3.18 14.32
C ASP A 412 3.35 -4.36 15.10
N PHE A 413 4.15 -4.97 15.98
CA PHE A 413 3.67 -5.96 16.93
C PHE A 413 2.50 -5.40 17.78
N PRO A 414 1.41 -6.17 18.03
CA PRO A 414 1.20 -7.59 17.71
C PRO A 414 0.39 -7.83 16.43
N ASN A 415 0.27 -6.84 15.54
CA ASN A 415 -0.63 -6.92 14.40
C ASN A 415 -0.07 -7.82 13.28
N ALA A 416 -0.97 -8.59 12.69
CA ALA A 416 -0.79 -9.39 11.48
C ALA A 416 -1.68 -8.87 10.36
N TRP A 417 -1.10 -8.75 9.17
CA TRP A 417 -1.73 -8.21 7.97
C TRP A 417 -1.71 -9.25 6.87
N ALA A 418 -2.84 -9.42 6.17
CA ALA A 418 -3.02 -10.46 5.15
C ALA A 418 -1.91 -10.48 4.08
N PRO A 419 -1.46 -9.32 3.53
CA PRO A 419 -0.35 -9.27 2.59
C PRO A 419 0.91 -10.01 3.08
N ASN A 420 1.31 -9.77 4.33
CA ASN A 420 2.53 -10.34 4.91
C ASN A 420 2.41 -11.86 5.09
N GLN A 421 1.21 -12.38 5.29
CA GLN A 421 0.95 -13.82 5.42
C GLN A 421 1.13 -14.53 4.08
N TRP A 422 0.61 -13.93 3.01
CA TRP A 422 0.78 -14.44 1.66
C TRP A 422 2.26 -14.43 1.25
N ILE A 423 2.94 -13.31 1.49
CA ILE A 423 4.38 -13.16 1.21
C ILE A 423 5.18 -14.24 1.95
N GLY A 424 4.95 -14.44 3.25
CA GLY A 424 5.63 -15.46 4.03
C GLY A 424 5.31 -16.88 3.58
N TYR A 425 4.05 -17.18 3.29
CA TYR A 425 3.67 -18.49 2.75
C TYR A 425 4.38 -18.81 1.44
N VAL A 426 4.35 -17.89 0.47
CA VAL A 426 5.00 -18.08 -0.83
C VAL A 426 6.53 -18.12 -0.68
N ALA A 427 7.12 -17.25 0.14
CA ALA A 427 8.55 -17.27 0.43
C ALA A 427 9.00 -18.64 0.95
N MET A 428 8.26 -19.24 1.88
CA MET A 428 8.57 -20.57 2.39
C MET A 428 8.38 -21.65 1.32
N LYS A 429 7.29 -21.59 0.54
CA LYS A 429 7.02 -22.54 -0.55
C LYS A 429 8.09 -22.49 -1.65
N ASN A 430 8.58 -21.32 -2.02
CA ASN A 430 9.59 -21.15 -3.07
C ASN A 430 10.91 -21.87 -2.78
N TYR A 431 11.22 -22.08 -1.49
CA TYR A 431 12.47 -22.71 -1.05
C TYR A 431 12.26 -24.09 -0.41
N GLY A 432 11.05 -24.66 -0.53
CA GLY A 432 10.75 -26.02 -0.06
C GLY A 432 10.54 -26.15 1.46
N PHE A 433 10.33 -25.04 2.18
CA PHE A 433 9.99 -25.05 3.62
C PHE A 433 8.48 -25.29 3.82
N ASP A 434 7.99 -26.42 3.31
CA ASP A 434 6.56 -26.72 3.20
C ASP A 434 5.85 -26.77 4.56
N ASP A 435 6.49 -27.32 5.59
CA ASP A 435 5.92 -27.40 6.94
C ASP A 435 5.70 -26.01 7.55
N LEU A 436 6.69 -25.12 7.42
CA LEU A 436 6.58 -23.75 7.92
C LEU A 436 5.56 -22.94 7.10
N ALA A 437 5.53 -23.12 5.78
CA ALA A 437 4.48 -22.52 4.94
C ALA A 437 3.09 -22.96 5.41
N GLN A 438 2.89 -24.26 5.66
CA GLN A 438 1.63 -24.79 6.13
C GLN A 438 1.27 -24.28 7.53
N GLN A 439 2.25 -24.08 8.41
CA GLN A 439 2.04 -23.49 9.72
C GLN A 439 1.59 -22.02 9.62
N ILE A 440 2.24 -21.21 8.78
CA ILE A 440 1.82 -19.82 8.50
C ILE A 440 0.37 -19.79 8.01
N LYS A 441 0.04 -20.65 7.03
CA LYS A 441 -1.32 -20.79 6.50
C LYS A 441 -2.33 -21.14 7.58
N ASN A 442 -2.05 -22.16 8.39
CA ASN A 442 -2.99 -22.65 9.39
C ASN A 442 -3.22 -21.62 10.50
N ASN A 443 -2.15 -20.99 10.99
CA ASN A 443 -2.24 -19.97 12.04
C ASN A 443 -3.04 -18.76 11.56
N TRP A 444 -2.76 -18.25 10.36
CA TRP A 444 -3.52 -17.14 9.78
C TRP A 444 -4.98 -17.50 9.53
N SER A 445 -5.23 -18.62 8.84
CA SER A 445 -6.59 -19.03 8.45
C SER A 445 -7.46 -19.32 9.67
N GLY A 446 -6.89 -19.98 10.69
CA GLY A 446 -7.59 -20.21 11.95
C GLY A 446 -7.94 -18.93 12.70
N ASN A 447 -7.09 -17.90 12.63
CA ASN A 447 -7.37 -16.59 13.23
C ASN A 447 -8.50 -15.87 12.49
N VAL A 448 -8.47 -15.86 11.15
CA VAL A 448 -9.52 -15.28 10.30
C VAL A 448 -10.85 -15.98 10.54
N GLU A 449 -10.88 -17.31 10.53
CA GLU A 449 -12.08 -18.13 10.75
C GLU A 449 -12.65 -17.90 12.15
N ARG A 450 -11.82 -17.80 13.18
CA ARG A 450 -12.26 -17.50 14.54
C ARG A 450 -12.94 -16.13 14.63
N VAL A 451 -12.35 -15.09 14.05
CA VAL A 451 -12.97 -13.75 14.05
C VAL A 451 -14.29 -13.79 13.27
N TYR A 452 -14.30 -14.37 12.08
CA TYR A 452 -15.52 -14.52 11.29
C TYR A 452 -16.61 -15.30 12.05
N ASN A 453 -16.25 -16.39 12.72
CA ASN A 453 -17.18 -17.17 13.54
C ASN A 453 -17.73 -16.37 14.72
N ASN A 454 -17.00 -15.39 15.24
CA ASN A 454 -17.48 -14.53 16.33
C ASN A 454 -18.33 -13.38 15.78
N THR A 455 -17.85 -12.65 14.78
CA THR A 455 -18.39 -11.35 14.35
C THR A 455 -19.25 -11.42 13.08
N GLY A 456 -19.09 -12.46 12.27
CA GLY A 456 -19.65 -12.55 10.92
C GLY A 456 -18.92 -11.70 9.88
N LYS A 457 -17.77 -11.11 10.23
CA LYS A 457 -17.02 -10.16 9.40
C LYS A 457 -15.55 -10.54 9.28
N LEU A 458 -14.92 -10.16 8.16
CA LEU A 458 -13.47 -10.20 7.98
C LEU A 458 -12.90 -8.80 8.15
N MET A 459 -11.78 -8.70 8.85
CA MET A 459 -11.17 -7.42 9.24
C MET A 459 -9.98 -7.05 8.34
N GLU A 460 -9.62 -5.78 8.35
CA GLU A 460 -8.38 -5.23 7.77
C GLU A 460 -7.14 -5.92 8.32
N LYS A 461 -7.05 -6.04 9.66
CA LYS A 461 -5.90 -6.58 10.39
C LYS A 461 -6.31 -7.37 11.63
N TYR A 462 -5.40 -8.23 12.12
CA TYR A 462 -5.66 -9.22 13.18
C TYR A 462 -4.56 -9.21 14.24
N ASN A 463 -4.90 -9.56 15.49
CA ASN A 463 -3.89 -9.73 16.54
C ASN A 463 -3.30 -11.13 16.40
N ALA A 464 -1.98 -11.22 16.21
CA ALA A 464 -1.28 -12.48 16.00
C ALA A 464 -1.01 -13.25 17.31
N VAL A 465 -1.03 -12.55 18.44
CA VAL A 465 -0.56 -13.05 19.74
C VAL A 465 -1.76 -13.37 20.64
N ASP A 466 -2.58 -12.37 20.91
CA ASP A 466 -3.82 -12.55 21.65
C ASP A 466 -4.98 -12.72 20.67
N ILE A 467 -5.24 -13.97 20.32
CA ILE A 467 -6.36 -14.37 19.50
C ILE A 467 -7.71 -14.24 20.22
N LYS A 468 -7.84 -13.49 21.32
CA LYS A 468 -9.13 -13.12 21.91
C LYS A 468 -9.44 -11.64 21.75
N SER A 469 -8.45 -10.79 21.48
CA SER A 469 -8.65 -9.36 21.25
C SER A 469 -8.85 -9.02 19.77
N ILE A 470 -9.49 -7.87 19.54
CA ILE A 470 -9.59 -7.23 18.23
C ILE A 470 -8.28 -6.46 18.02
N ALA A 471 -7.66 -6.58 16.85
CA ALA A 471 -6.50 -5.75 16.52
C ALA A 471 -6.87 -4.28 16.42
N GLY A 472 -5.95 -3.42 16.83
CA GLY A 472 -6.09 -1.97 16.82
C GLY A 472 -4.77 -1.28 16.51
N GLY A 473 -4.62 -0.04 16.96
CA GLY A 473 -3.44 0.79 16.71
C GLY A 473 -3.54 1.59 15.41
N GLY A 474 -2.67 2.59 15.27
CA GLY A 474 -2.71 3.56 14.18
C GLY A 474 -3.76 4.66 14.38
N GLU A 475 -4.09 5.35 13.29
CA GLU A 475 -4.86 6.60 13.30
C GLU A 475 -6.38 6.43 13.23
N TYR A 476 -6.87 5.23 12.93
CA TYR A 476 -8.30 4.96 12.72
C TYR A 476 -8.72 3.57 13.22
N PRO A 477 -10.02 3.36 13.51
CA PRO A 477 -10.54 2.06 13.93
C PRO A 477 -10.33 0.96 12.89
N ASN A 478 -10.26 -0.30 13.32
CA ASN A 478 -10.15 -1.45 12.41
C ASN A 478 -11.35 -1.49 11.43
N GLN A 479 -11.09 -1.77 10.15
CA GLN A 479 -12.10 -1.71 9.09
C GLN A 479 -12.69 -3.09 8.76
N ASP A 480 -13.98 -3.10 8.40
CA ASP A 480 -14.74 -4.27 7.97
C ASP A 480 -14.64 -4.47 6.44
N GLY A 481 -14.51 -5.71 5.99
CA GLY A 481 -14.53 -6.07 4.58
C GLY A 481 -13.81 -7.38 4.31
N PHE A 482 -12.48 -7.48 4.30
CA PHE A 482 -11.56 -6.46 3.78
C PHE A 482 -10.86 -7.09 2.57
N GLY A 483 -10.73 -6.36 1.46
CA GLY A 483 -10.36 -6.88 0.15
C GLY A 483 -9.14 -7.82 0.13
N TRP A 484 -8.00 -7.41 0.73
CA TRP A 484 -6.83 -8.28 0.80
C TRP A 484 -7.04 -9.51 1.69
N THR A 485 -7.87 -9.43 2.72
CA THR A 485 -8.03 -10.49 3.73
C THR A 485 -8.81 -11.60 3.08
N ASN A 486 -9.87 -11.21 2.38
CA ASN A 486 -10.70 -12.04 1.54
C ASN A 486 -9.85 -12.76 0.50
N GLY A 487 -9.02 -12.00 -0.24
CA GLY A 487 -8.23 -12.54 -1.33
C GLY A 487 -7.13 -13.51 -0.88
N VAL A 488 -6.39 -13.14 0.17
CA VAL A 488 -5.34 -13.99 0.75
C VAL A 488 -5.94 -15.24 1.40
N TYR A 489 -7.03 -15.10 2.16
CA TYR A 489 -7.70 -16.24 2.78
C TYR A 489 -8.14 -17.26 1.72
N LEU A 490 -8.80 -16.82 0.64
CA LEU A 490 -9.19 -17.71 -0.46
C LEU A 490 -7.98 -18.38 -1.09
N LYS A 491 -6.94 -17.61 -1.43
CA LYS A 491 -5.76 -18.12 -2.14
C LYS A 491 -4.96 -19.13 -1.32
N MET A 492 -4.81 -18.92 -0.02
CA MET A 492 -4.10 -19.85 0.85
C MET A 492 -4.91 -21.14 1.10
N ASN A 493 -6.25 -21.07 1.06
CA ASN A 493 -7.16 -22.20 1.33
C ASN A 493 -7.75 -22.85 0.07
N ASN A 494 -7.15 -22.60 -1.10
CA ASN A 494 -7.51 -23.22 -2.37
C ASN A 494 -6.68 -24.46 -2.68
#